data_AF-A0A816FZM6-F1
#
_entry.id   AF-A0A816FZM6-F1
#
_cell.length_a   1.000
_cell.length_b   1.000
_cell.length_c   1.000
_cell.angle_alpha   90.00
_cell.angle_beta   90.00
_cell.angle_gamma   90.00
#
_symmetry.space_group_name_H-M   'P 1'
#
loop_
_entity.id
_entity.type
_entity.pdbx_description
1 polymer ?
#
loop_
_entity_poly.entity_id
_entity_poly.type
_entity_poly.pdbx_seq_one_letter_code
_entity_poly.pdbx_strand_id
1 'polypeptide(L)'
;SLWKFSILLESVAIVPQLYLLKKQGVIDLSMSYYLLTLGSYRTLYIFNWLYRYQTEGYWNSLSFLCGCLQTMIYLHFFIYNYPKLSKKFY
;
A
#
# COMPACT_ATOMS: atom_id res chain seq x y z
N SER A 1 -6.37 -21.91 7.51
CA SER A 1 -6.96 -21.08 8.58
C SER A 1 -7.48 -19.78 7.98
N LEU A 2 -8.70 -19.36 8.35
CA LEU A 2 -9.33 -18.13 7.85
C LEU A 2 -8.47 -16.87 8.08
N TRP A 3 -7.71 -16.84 9.17
CA TRP A 3 -6.76 -15.75 9.47
C TRP A 3 -5.67 -15.55 8.40
N LYS A 4 -5.06 -16.63 7.89
CA LYS A 4 -4.05 -16.55 6.82
C LYS A 4 -4.67 -16.04 5.51
N PHE A 5 -5.91 -16.46 5.24
CA PHE A 5 -6.67 -15.99 4.08
C PHE A 5 -6.97 -14.49 4.18
N SER A 6 -7.36 -14.00 5.36
CA SER A 6 -7.61 -12.57 5.60
C SER A 6 -6.40 -11.70 5.23
N ILE A 7 -5.20 -12.11 5.63
CA ILE A 7 -3.97 -11.35 5.37
C ILE A 7 -3.62 -11.36 3.86
N LEU A 8 -3.78 -12.50 3.20
CA LEU A 8 -3.56 -12.61 1.76
C LEU A 8 -4.54 -11.74 0.99
N LEU A 9 -5.83 -11.78 1.34
CA LEU A 9 -6.87 -10.98 0.71
C LEU A 9 -6.63 -9.48 0.91
N GLU A 10 -6.24 -9.07 2.12
CA GLU A 10 -5.94 -7.68 2.46
C GLU A 10 -4.80 -7.10 1.62
N SER A 11 -3.79 -7.91 1.29
CA SER A 11 -2.66 -7.49 0.45
C SER A 11 -3.06 -7.12 -0.98
N VAL A 12 -4.12 -7.75 -1.51
CA VAL A 12 -4.61 -7.54 -2.88
C VAL A 12 -5.90 -6.73 -2.97
N ALA A 13 -6.59 -6.50 -1.85
CA ALA A 13 -7.89 -5.83 -1.78
C ALA A 13 -7.89 -4.40 -2.37
N ILE A 14 -6.73 -3.73 -2.41
CA ILE A 14 -6.60 -2.38 -2.94
C ILE A 14 -6.52 -2.32 -4.48
N VAL A 15 -6.20 -3.44 -5.15
CA VAL A 15 -5.96 -3.49 -6.60
C VAL A 15 -7.16 -2.98 -7.43
N PRO A 16 -8.42 -3.34 -7.14
CA PRO A 16 -9.57 -2.84 -7.89
C PRO A 16 -9.71 -1.31 -7.83
N GLN A 17 -9.44 -0.71 -6.66
CA GLN A 17 -9.51 0.73 -6.47
C GLN A 17 -8.45 1.45 -7.30
N LEU A 18 -7.21 0.93 -7.31
CA LEU A 18 -6.12 1.47 -8.14
C LEU A 18 -6.41 1.31 -9.64
N TYR A 19 -7.04 0.20 -10.04
CA TYR A 19 -7.45 -0.05 -11.42
C TYR A 19 -8.49 0.95 -11.90
N LEU A 20 -9.50 1.26 -11.08
CA LEU A 20 -10.53 2.25 -11.41
C LEU A 20 -9.93 3.65 -11.59
N LEU A 21 -9.02 4.05 -10.72
CA LEU A 21 -8.30 5.32 -10.84
C LEU A 21 -7.48 5.40 -12.13
N LYS A 22 -6.82 4.29 -12.51
CA LYS A 22 -6.10 4.21 -13.78
C LYS A 22 -7.05 4.33 -14.98
N LYS A 23 -8.24 3.72 -14.90
CA LYS A 23 -9.26 3.76 -15.97
C LYS A 23 -9.87 5.14 -16.15
N GLN A 24 -10.07 5.89 -15.06
CA GLN A 24 -10.56 7.26 -15.12
C GLN A 24 -9.57 8.22 -15.80
N GLY A 25 -8.27 7.91 -15.78
CA GLY A 25 -7.23 8.69 -16.46
C GLY A 25 -6.93 10.05 -15.82
N VAL A 26 -7.75 10.50 -14.88
CA VAL A 26 -7.61 11.72 -14.10
C VAL A 26 -7.46 11.34 -12.63
N ILE A 27 -6.28 11.60 -12.06
CA ILE A 27 -6.06 11.46 -10.62
C ILE A 27 -6.09 12.86 -10.03
N ASP A 28 -7.07 13.10 -9.16
CA ASP A 28 -7.16 14.36 -8.43
C ASP A 28 -6.12 14.43 -7.31
N LEU A 29 -5.67 15.65 -7.00
CA LEU A 29 -4.65 15.88 -5.98
C LEU A 29 -5.12 15.35 -4.61
N SER A 30 -6.40 15.55 -4.27
CA SER A 30 -7.01 15.03 -3.03
C SER A 30 -6.94 13.49 -2.96
N MET A 31 -7.22 12.79 -4.06
CA MET A 31 -7.12 11.33 -4.14
C MET A 31 -5.68 10.84 -4.00
N SER A 32 -4.72 11.57 -4.57
CA SER A 32 -3.30 11.26 -4.40
C SER A 32 -2.87 11.37 -2.94
N TYR A 33 -3.28 12.43 -2.22
CA TYR A 33 -3.00 12.56 -0.79
C TYR A 33 -3.68 11.45 0.02
N TYR A 34 -4.93 11.12 -0.27
CA TYR A 34 -5.64 10.01 0.36
C TYR A 34 -4.86 8.68 0.26
N LEU A 35 -4.44 8.31 -0.96
CA LEU A 35 -3.68 7.10 -1.19
C LEU A 35 -2.30 7.13 -0.51
N LEU A 36 -1.68 8.31 -0.43
CA LEU A 36 -0.35 8.47 0.14
C LEU A 36 -0.42 8.29 1.65
N THR A 37 -1.41 8.89 2.31
CA THR A 37 -1.66 8.70 3.74
C THR A 37 -1.99 7.24 4.04
N LEU A 38 -2.82 6.59 3.22
CA LEU A 38 -3.19 5.19 3.38
C LEU A 38 -1.97 4.24 3.23
N GLY A 39 -1.12 4.47 2.22
CA GLY A 39 0.11 3.71 2.02
C GLY A 39 1.16 3.96 3.10
N SER A 40 1.27 5.20 3.59
CA SER A 40 2.16 5.59 4.69
C SER A 40 1.75 4.90 5.99
N TYR A 41 0.45 4.89 6.30
CA TYR A 41 -0.10 4.15 7.43
C TYR A 41 0.33 2.68 7.40
N ARG A 42 0.22 1.99 6.25
CA ARG A 42 0.64 0.58 6.14
C ARG A 42 2.13 0.38 6.31
N THR A 43 2.95 1.28 5.77
CA THR A 43 4.41 1.23 5.91
C THR A 43 4.83 1.39 7.38
N LEU A 44 4.14 2.26 8.14
CA LEU A 44 4.36 2.40 9.59
C LEU A 44 4.05 1.10 10.36
N TYR A 45 3.04 0.32 9.94
CA TYR A 45 2.78 -0.99 10.55
C TYR A 45 3.90 -1.99 10.31
N ILE A 46 4.52 -1.98 9.13
CA ILE A 46 5.69 -2.83 8.83
C ILE A 46 6.85 -2.47 9.77
N PHE A 47 7.11 -1.17 9.98
CA PHE A 47 8.11 -0.73 10.95
C PHE A 47 7.76 -1.12 12.38
N ASN A 48 6.48 -1.03 12.77
CA ASN A 48 6.03 -1.49 14.08
C ASN A 48 6.25 -3.00 14.27
N TRP A 49 6.02 -3.83 13.26
CA TRP A 49 6.33 -5.26 13.32
C TRP A 49 7.84 -5.54 13.42
N LEU A 50 8.67 -4.74 12.73
CA LEU A 50 10.13 -4.83 12.86
C LEU A 50 10.58 -4.48 14.28
N TYR A 51 9.99 -3.45 14.88
CA TYR A 51 10.26 -3.07 16.28
C TYR A 51 9.86 -4.20 17.25
N ARG A 52 8.64 -4.74 17.12
CA ARG A 52 8.16 -5.84 17.97
C ARG A 52 8.97 -7.13 17.80
N TYR A 53 9.50 -7.39 16.62
CA TYR A 53 10.41 -8.52 16.43
C TYR A 53 11.68 -8.39 17.27
N GLN A 54 12.25 -7.19 17.36
CA GLN A 54 13.45 -6.94 18.15
C GLN A 54 13.19 -6.95 19.67
N THR A 55 12.02 -6.51 20.12
CA THR A 55 11.73 -6.36 21.56
C THR A 55 11.00 -7.55 22.18
N GLU A 56 10.04 -8.14 21.47
CA GLU A 56 9.15 -9.19 21.99
C GLU A 56 9.49 -10.59 21.44
N GLY A 57 10.38 -10.70 20.45
CA GLY A 57 10.72 -11.97 19.79
C GLY A 57 9.56 -12.62 19.01
N TYR A 58 8.43 -11.91 18.86
CA TYR A 58 7.26 -12.39 18.13
C TYR A 58 7.44 -12.17 16.63
N TRP A 59 7.55 -13.27 15.87
CA TRP A 59 7.76 -13.21 14.42
C TRP A 59 6.58 -13.82 13.64
N ASN A 60 6.03 -13.02 12.73
CA ASN A 60 4.96 -13.47 11.84
C ASN A 60 5.31 -13.16 10.38
N SER A 61 6.09 -14.05 9.76
CA SER A 61 6.61 -13.90 8.39
C SER A 61 5.52 -13.61 7.36
N LEU A 62 4.33 -14.19 7.53
CA LEU A 62 3.24 -14.06 6.57
C LEU A 62 2.67 -12.63 6.55
N SER A 63 2.40 -12.05 7.73
CA SER A 63 1.93 -10.67 7.86
C SER A 63 2.94 -9.67 7.34
N PHE A 64 4.23 -9.88 7.63
CA PHE A 64 5.30 -9.04 7.14
C PHE A 64 5.41 -9.09 5.61
N LEU A 65 5.45 -10.28 5.01
CA LEU A 65 5.56 -10.44 3.56
C LEU A 65 4.36 -9.85 2.81
N CYS A 66 3.14 -10.08 3.31
CA CYS A 66 1.93 -9.50 2.72
C CYS A 66 1.89 -7.97 2.87
N GLY A 67 2.36 -7.44 4.01
CA GLY A 67 2.53 -5.99 4.20
C GLY A 67 3.51 -5.40 3.19
N CYS A 68 4.68 -6.04 3.00
CA CYS A 68 5.67 -5.62 2.01
C CYS A 68 5.10 -5.63 0.59
N LEU A 69 4.38 -6.69 0.19
CA LEU A 69 3.70 -6.78 -1.11
C LEU A 69 2.72 -5.63 -1.30
N GLN A 70 1.90 -5.34 -0.28
CA GLN A 70 0.94 -4.23 -0.32
C GLN A 70 1.63 -2.88 -0.50
N THR A 71 2.72 -2.62 0.24
CA THR A 71 3.52 -1.39 0.10
C THR A 71 4.17 -1.27 -1.28
N MET A 72 4.67 -2.37 -1.86
CA MET A 72 5.20 -2.37 -3.22
C MET A 72 4.14 -2.00 -4.27
N ILE A 73 2.89 -2.47 -4.10
CA ILE A 73 1.77 -2.11 -4.99
C ILE A 73 1.49 -0.60 -4.92
N TYR A 74 1.43 -0.03 -3.71
CA TYR A 74 1.28 1.42 -3.54
C TYR A 74 2.43 2.18 -4.21
N LEU A 75 3.67 1.79 -3.94
CA LEU A 75 4.85 2.45 -4.49
C LEU A 75 4.87 2.39 -6.03
N HIS A 76 4.55 1.24 -6.61
CA HIS A 76 4.46 1.08 -8.06
C HIS A 76 3.39 2.01 -8.66
N PHE A 77 2.24 2.13 -8.00
CA PHE A 77 1.19 3.06 -8.42
C PHE A 77 1.68 4.51 -8.37
N PHE A 78 2.34 4.93 -7.28
CA PHE A 78 2.84 6.31 -7.16
C PHE A 78 3.91 6.62 -8.20
N ILE A 79 4.92 5.76 -8.38
CA ILE A 79 6.00 5.97 -9.35
C ILE A 79 5.43 6.11 -10.77
N TYR A 80 4.46 5.27 -11.14
CA TYR A 80 3.86 5.31 -12.47
C TYR A 80 2.99 6.57 -12.71
N ASN A 81 2.32 7.07 -11.68
CA ASN A 81 1.39 8.20 -11.81
C ASN A 81 2.02 9.57 -11.50
N TYR A 82 3.13 9.64 -10.77
CA TYR A 82 3.84 10.89 -10.46
C TYR A 82 4.18 11.75 -11.71
N PRO A 83 4.75 11.20 -12.80
CA PRO A 83 5.03 12.00 -14.00
C PRO A 83 3.75 12.47 -14.73
N LYS A 84 2.59 11.83 -14.49
CA LYS A 84 1.30 12.27 -15.04
C LYS A 84 0.66 13.37 -14.20
N LEU A 85 0.83 13.31 -12.88
CA LEU A 85 0.41 14.37 -11.96
C LEU A 85 1.15 15.69 -12.23
N SER A 86 2.46 15.63 -12.48
CA SER A 86 3.28 16.82 -12.79
C SER A 86 2.87 17.54 -14.08
N LYS A 87 2.39 16.82 -15.09
CA LYS A 87 1.97 17.40 -16.38
C LYS A 87 0.64 18.13 -16.35
N LYS A 88 -0.19 17.93 -15.32
CA LYS A 88 -1.48 18.64 -15.18
C LYS A 88 -1.31 20.10 -14.72
N PHE A 89 -0.10 20.49 -14.34
CA PHE A 89 0.25 21.84 -13.84
C PHE A 89 0.99 22.72 -14.86
N TYR A 90 1.12 22.28 -16.12
CA TYR A 90 1.65 23.07 -17.24
C TYR A 90 0.61 23.19 -18.37
#